data_AF-A0A402B6F6-F1
#
_entry.id   AF-A0A402B6F6-F1
#
_cell.length_a   1.000
_cell.length_b   1.000
_cell.length_c   1.000
_cell.angle_alpha   90.00
_cell.angle_beta   90.00
_cell.angle_gamma   90.00
#
_symmetry.space_group_name_H-M   'P 1'
#
loop_
_entity.id
_entity.type
_entity.pdbx_description
1 polymer ?
#
loop_
_entity_poly.entity_id
_entity_poly.type
_entity_poly.pdbx_seq_one_letter_code
_entity_poly.pdbx_strand_id
1 'polypeptide(L)'
;MDAFTDPQVRLLSYYVGAALILIPLLLTIYFAAQRIRKIRLLAEKRPDQEQSYHPLRLFGDYLLYAFLVFIGTAIIASLPIVGAIYLGALLAQITIPVTTLINIGACLGLIAGGYTTIRFLHAKTNYEESLLSPTI
;
A
#
# COMPACT_ATOMS: atom_id res chain seq x y z
N MET A 1 -14.70 29.78 8.37
CA MET A 1 -15.32 28.49 8.01
C MET A 1 -14.33 27.41 8.37
N ASP A 2 -14.74 26.40 9.14
CA ASP A 2 -13.86 25.28 9.49
C ASP A 2 -13.47 24.52 8.22
N ALA A 3 -12.18 24.25 8.05
CA ALA A 3 -11.65 23.50 6.90
C ALA A 3 -12.31 22.11 6.74
N PHE A 4 -12.89 21.57 7.82
CA PHE A 4 -13.61 20.29 7.85
C PHE A 4 -15.09 20.37 7.46
N THR A 5 -15.66 21.58 7.39
CA THR A 5 -17.06 21.81 6.96
C THR A 5 -17.20 22.13 5.47
N ASP A 6 -16.09 22.35 4.77
CA ASP A 6 -16.10 22.59 3.33
C ASP A 6 -16.47 21.29 2.57
N PRO A 7 -17.54 21.30 1.74
CA PRO A 7 -17.97 20.13 0.96
C PRO A 7 -16.86 19.54 0.11
N GLN A 8 -15.94 20.37 -0.42
CA GLN A 8 -14.85 19.90 -1.28
C GLN A 8 -13.80 19.12 -0.50
N VAL A 9 -13.44 19.58 0.70
CA VAL A 9 -12.50 18.88 1.60
C VAL A 9 -13.10 17.56 2.08
N ARG A 10 -14.41 17.54 2.34
CA ARG A 10 -15.12 16.33 2.74
C ARG A 10 -15.15 15.28 1.63
N LEU A 11 -15.41 15.69 0.39
CA LEU A 11 -15.40 14.82 -0.79
C LEU A 11 -14.00 14.24 -1.06
N LEU A 12 -12.97 15.08 -0.95
CA LEU A 12 -11.57 14.66 -1.08
C LEU A 12 -11.20 13.63 -0.01
N SER A 13 -11.59 13.87 1.23
CA SER A 13 -11.34 12.95 2.35
C SER A 13 -12.01 11.59 2.13
N TYR A 14 -13.21 11.57 1.54
CA TYR A 14 -13.89 10.35 1.13
C TYR A 14 -13.11 9.57 0.06
N TYR A 15 -12.64 10.24 -1.00
CA TYR A 15 -11.89 9.57 -2.06
C TYR A 15 -10.53 9.06 -1.60
N VAL A 16 -9.80 9.87 -0.83
CA VAL A 16 -8.50 9.48 -0.27
C VAL A 16 -8.68 8.32 0.72
N GLY A 17 -9.68 8.40 1.61
CA GLY A 17 -10.01 7.31 2.53
C GLY A 17 -10.38 6.01 1.80
N ALA A 18 -11.17 6.10 0.73
CA ALA A 18 -11.50 4.95 -0.11
C ALA A 18 -10.24 4.37 -0.78
N ALA A 19 -9.37 5.22 -1.34
CA ALA A 19 -8.12 4.79 -1.97
C ALA A 19 -7.17 4.11 -0.97
N LEU A 20 -7.09 4.61 0.26
CA LEU A 20 -6.29 4.03 1.34
C LEU A 20 -6.69 2.60 1.71
N ILE A 21 -7.93 2.21 1.44
CA ILE A 21 -8.44 0.85 1.68
C ILE A 21 -8.37 0.02 0.40
N LEU A 22 -8.82 0.58 -0.72
CA LEU A 22 -9.07 -0.15 -1.94
C LEU A 22 -7.78 -0.55 -2.65
N ILE A 23 -6.75 0.31 -2.64
CA ILE A 23 -5.45 0.01 -3.25
C ILE A 23 -4.75 -1.18 -2.56
N PRO A 24 -4.50 -1.18 -1.23
CA PRO A 24 -3.85 -2.31 -0.58
C PRO A 24 -4.70 -3.59 -0.67
N LEU A 25 -6.03 -3.48 -0.67
CA LEU A 25 -6.92 -4.63 -0.88
C LEU A 25 -6.72 -5.26 -2.27
N LEU A 26 -6.73 -4.45 -3.34
CA LEU A 26 -6.51 -4.96 -4.71
C LEU A 26 -5.12 -5.57 -4.88
N LEU A 27 -4.09 -4.93 -4.32
CA LEU A 27 -2.73 -5.46 -4.33
C LEU A 27 -2.66 -6.80 -3.60
N THR A 28 -3.29 -6.91 -2.44
CA THR A 28 -3.38 -8.16 -1.68
C THR A 28 -4.01 -9.27 -2.50
N ILE A 29 -5.17 -9.01 -3.11
CA ILE A 29 -5.88 -10.00 -3.94
C ILE A 29 -4.99 -10.46 -5.09
N TYR A 30 -4.33 -9.53 -5.79
CA TYR A 30 -3.44 -9.85 -6.91
C TYR A 30 -2.28 -10.75 -6.50
N PHE A 31 -1.52 -10.38 -5.47
CA PHE A 31 -0.35 -11.14 -5.04
C PHE A 31 -0.72 -12.47 -4.36
N ALA A 32 -1.80 -12.51 -3.57
CA ALA A 32 -2.29 -13.76 -2.99
C ALA A 32 -2.77 -14.73 -4.08
N ALA A 33 -3.48 -14.26 -5.11
CA ALA A 33 -3.91 -15.08 -6.23
C ALA A 33 -2.70 -15.63 -7.03
N GLN A 34 -1.68 -14.81 -7.26
CA GLN A 34 -0.43 -15.27 -7.89
C GLN A 34 0.23 -16.38 -7.09
N ARG A 35 0.33 -16.21 -5.76
CA ARG A 35 0.94 -17.19 -4.87
C ARG A 35 0.16 -18.51 -4.84
N ILE A 36 -1.18 -18.44 -4.72
CA ILE A 36 -2.06 -19.63 -4.77
C ILE A 36 -1.87 -20.39 -6.09
N ARG A 37 -1.83 -19.68 -7.22
CA ARG A 37 -1.62 -20.30 -8.53
C ARG A 37 -0.27 -21.02 -8.59
N LYS A 38 0.80 -20.43 -8.06
CA LYS A 38 2.13 -21.04 -8.02
C LYS A 38 2.18 -22.26 -7.11
N ILE A 39 1.57 -22.21 -5.92
CA ILE A 39 1.49 -23.35 -4.99
C ILE A 39 0.74 -24.51 -5.65
N ARG A 40 -0.40 -24.25 -6.31
CA ARG A 40 -1.13 -25.30 -7.05
C ARG A 40 -0.27 -25.95 -8.14
N LEU A 41 0.45 -25.14 -8.91
CA LEU A 41 1.36 -25.66 -9.95
C LEU A 41 2.54 -26.47 -9.39
N LEU A 42 3.01 -26.14 -8.19
CA LEU A 42 4.06 -26.91 -7.51
C LEU A 42 3.51 -28.24 -6.99
N ALA A 43 2.33 -28.25 -6.37
CA ALA A 43 1.65 -29.46 -5.93
C ALA A 43 1.38 -30.42 -7.11
N GLU A 44 0.97 -29.89 -8.27
CA GLU A 44 0.79 -30.68 -9.49
C GLU A 44 2.09 -31.32 -10.01
N LYS A 45 3.24 -30.65 -9.84
CA LYS A 45 4.54 -31.13 -10.35
C LYS A 45 5.30 -32.00 -9.35
N ARG A 46 5.11 -31.79 -8.06
CA ARG A 46 5.82 -32.43 -6.95
C ARG A 46 4.86 -32.67 -5.77
N PRO A 47 3.99 -33.69 -5.85
CA PRO A 47 3.03 -33.99 -4.79
C PRO A 47 3.71 -34.43 -3.48
N ASP A 48 4.96 -34.88 -3.55
CA ASP A 48 5.82 -35.22 -2.42
C ASP A 48 6.26 -34.01 -1.58
N GLN A 49 6.24 -32.80 -2.16
CA GLN A 49 6.58 -31.54 -1.49
C GLN A 49 5.33 -30.73 -1.09
N GLU A 50 4.14 -31.35 -1.13
CA GLU A 50 2.88 -30.68 -0.85
C GLU A 50 2.81 -30.27 0.63
N GLN A 51 3.22 -29.02 0.91
CA GLN A 51 3.02 -28.41 2.22
C GLN A 51 1.53 -28.12 2.42
N SER A 52 1.03 -28.43 3.61
CA SER A 52 -0.33 -28.09 4.04
C SER A 52 -0.52 -26.57 4.00
N TYR A 53 -1.27 -26.11 3.01
CA TYR A 53 -1.44 -24.70 2.72
C TYR A 53 -2.86 -24.24 3.03
N HIS A 54 -2.99 -23.19 3.84
CA HIS A 54 -4.26 -22.56 4.17
C HIS A 54 -4.44 -21.24 3.41
N PRO A 55 -5.24 -21.21 2.32
CA PRO A 55 -5.38 -20.03 1.46
C PRO A 55 -5.89 -18.80 2.21
N LEU A 56 -6.77 -18.98 3.20
CA LEU A 56 -7.29 -17.90 4.02
C LEU A 56 -6.20 -17.24 4.88
N ARG A 57 -5.30 -18.04 5.44
CA ARG A 57 -4.21 -17.55 6.28
C ARG A 57 -3.18 -16.77 5.46
N LEU A 58 -2.86 -17.24 4.25
CA LEU A 58 -1.97 -16.50 3.35
C LEU A 58 -2.61 -15.19 2.89
N PHE A 59 -3.89 -15.20 2.53
CA PHE A 59 -4.58 -13.96 2.19
C PHE A 59 -4.52 -12.95 3.34
N GLY A 60 -4.79 -13.41 4.57
CA GLY A 60 -4.69 -12.56 5.77
C GLY A 60 -3.29 -12.00 6.02
N ASP A 61 -2.25 -12.80 5.75
CA ASP A 61 -0.86 -12.36 5.88
C ASP A 61 -0.50 -11.27 4.86
N TYR A 62 -0.82 -11.50 3.58
CA TYR A 62 -0.63 -10.51 2.53
C TYR A 62 -1.43 -9.24 2.79
N LEU A 63 -2.65 -9.37 3.32
CA LEU A 63 -3.52 -8.25 3.67
C LEU A 63 -2.86 -7.39 4.75
N LEU A 64 -2.43 -8.01 5.85
CA LEU A 64 -1.81 -7.31 6.96
C LEU A 64 -0.56 -6.55 6.51
N TYR A 65 0.34 -7.23 5.78
CA TYR A 65 1.55 -6.59 5.29
C TYR A 65 1.27 -5.49 4.27
N ALA A 66 0.33 -5.69 3.34
CA ALA A 66 -0.02 -4.67 2.37
C ALA A 66 -0.56 -3.42 3.05
N PHE A 67 -1.46 -3.56 4.02
CA PHE A 67 -2.00 -2.42 4.77
C PHE A 67 -0.93 -1.70 5.59
N LEU A 68 -0.08 -2.44 6.32
CA LEU A 68 0.98 -1.83 7.14
C LEU A 68 1.99 -1.06 6.28
N VAL A 69 2.49 -1.67 5.20
CA VAL A 69 3.47 -1.02 4.31
C VAL A 69 2.85 0.17 3.58
N PHE A 70 1.61 0.02 3.10
CA PHE A 70 0.91 1.06 2.36
C PHE A 70 0.62 2.28 3.23
N ILE A 71 -0.04 2.08 4.38
CA ILE A 71 -0.40 3.16 5.30
C ILE A 71 0.86 3.79 5.90
N GLY A 72 1.80 2.96 6.37
CA GLY A 72 3.05 3.43 6.95
C GLY A 72 3.83 4.31 5.98
N THR A 73 3.99 3.87 4.73
CA THR A 73 4.68 4.66 3.71
C THR A 73 3.89 5.90 3.30
N ALA A 74 2.56 5.79 3.14
CA ALA A 74 1.74 6.93 2.77
C ALA A 74 1.85 8.07 3.80
N ILE A 75 1.85 7.74 5.10
CA ILE A 75 2.03 8.72 6.18
C ILE A 75 3.45 9.31 6.17
N ILE A 76 4.48 8.45 6.07
CA ILE A 76 5.88 8.88 6.07
C ILE A 76 6.22 9.72 4.84
N ALA A 77 5.63 9.45 3.67
CA ALA A 77 5.86 10.24 2.47
C ALA A 77 5.09 11.56 2.48
N SER A 78 3.86 11.56 3.01
CA SER A 78 3.00 12.74 2.99
C SER A 78 3.39 13.79 4.04
N LEU A 79 3.60 13.40 5.30
CA LEU A 79 3.82 14.35 6.40
C LEU A 79 5.05 15.24 6.22
N PRO A 80 6.25 14.73 5.89
CA PRO A 80 7.44 15.56 5.74
C PRO A 80 7.33 16.54 4.57
N ILE A 81 6.71 16.11 3.46
CA ILE A 81 6.57 16.95 2.28
C ILE A 81 5.56 18.06 2.52
N VAL A 82 4.40 17.74 3.11
CA VAL A 82 3.42 18.76 3.51
C VAL A 82 4.04 19.74 4.51
N GLY A 83 4.81 19.24 5.48
CA GLY A 83 5.54 20.06 6.45
C GLY A 83 6.56 20.99 5.78
N ALA A 84 7.35 20.48 4.84
CA ALA A 84 8.35 21.26 4.11
C ALA A 84 7.72 22.38 3.26
N ILE A 85 6.63 22.07 2.54
CA ILE A 85 5.91 23.06 1.73
C ILE A 85 5.27 24.13 2.63
N TYR A 86 4.67 23.71 3.75
CA TYR A 86 4.09 24.64 4.72
C TYR A 86 5.13 25.59 5.32
N LEU A 87 6.29 25.05 5.75
CA LEU A 87 7.39 25.86 6.27
C LEU A 87 7.94 26.82 5.20
N GLY A 88 8.12 26.35 3.97
CA GLY A 88 8.55 27.18 2.85
C GLY A 88 7.58 28.32 2.55
N ALA A 89 6.27 28.07 2.60
CA ALA A 89 5.24 29.08 2.43
C ALA A 89 5.28 30.14 3.54
N LEU A 90 5.46 29.70 4.78
CA LEU A 90 5.57 30.58 5.94
C LEU A 90 6.79 31.49 5.86
N LEU A 91 7.94 30.95 5.42
CA LEU A 91 9.16 31.72 5.19
C LEU A 91 9.01 32.73 4.04
N ALA A 92 8.30 32.36 2.97
CA ALA A 92 8.06 33.21 1.81
C ALA A 92 6.92 34.23 2.02
N GLN A 93 6.23 34.19 3.16
CA GLN A 93 5.03 34.98 3.45
C GLN A 93 3.90 34.79 2.41
N ILE A 94 3.84 33.60 1.81
CA ILE A 94 2.83 33.23 0.82
C ILE A 94 1.72 32.45 1.52
N THR A 95 0.47 32.81 1.25
CA THR A 95 -0.69 32.04 1.74
C THR A 95 -0.98 30.91 0.77
N ILE A 96 -0.77 29.66 1.20
CA ILE A 96 -1.16 28.47 0.42
C ILE A 96 -2.50 27.94 0.96
N PRO A 97 -3.49 27.69 0.08
CA PRO A 97 -4.73 27.05 0.48
C PRO A 97 -4.49 25.67 1.12
N VAL A 98 -5.15 25.40 2.24
CA VAL A 98 -5.05 24.11 2.96
C VAL A 98 -5.42 22.93 2.05
N THR A 99 -6.40 23.13 1.16
CA THR A 99 -6.80 22.14 0.14
C THR A 99 -5.66 21.73 -0.77
N THR A 100 -4.81 22.66 -1.19
CA THR A 100 -3.64 22.39 -2.04
C THR A 100 -2.60 21.55 -1.29
N LEU A 101 -2.34 21.85 -0.02
CA LEU A 101 -1.42 21.07 0.83
C LEU A 101 -1.92 19.64 1.02
N ILE A 102 -3.21 19.46 1.31
CA ILE A 102 -3.82 18.14 1.48
C ILE A 102 -3.76 17.34 0.17
N ASN A 103 -4.04 17.96 -0.98
CA ASN A 103 -3.97 17.29 -2.28
C ASN A 103 -2.56 16.80 -2.62
N ILE A 104 -1.54 17.64 -2.39
CA ILE A 104 -0.14 17.27 -2.64
C ILE A 104 0.27 16.11 -1.72
N GLY A 105 -0.06 16.20 -0.43
CA GLY A 105 0.23 15.15 0.54
C GLY A 105 -0.46 13.83 0.20
N ALA A 106 -1.75 13.87 -0.16
CA ALA A 106 -2.51 12.69 -0.54
C ALA A 106 -1.95 12.05 -1.81
N CYS A 107 -1.67 12.83 -2.86
CA CYS A 107 -1.14 12.32 -4.12
C CYS A 107 0.21 11.61 -3.92
N LEU A 108 1.14 12.28 -3.23
CA LEU A 108 2.48 11.72 -2.97
C LEU A 108 2.42 10.51 -2.03
N GLY A 109 1.57 10.57 -0.99
CA GLY A 109 1.35 9.44 -0.08
C GLY A 109 0.80 8.21 -0.81
N LEU A 110 -0.20 8.38 -1.68
CA LEU A 110 -0.78 7.29 -2.46
C LEU A 110 0.22 6.69 -3.46
N ILE A 111 0.99 7.53 -4.17
CA ILE A 111 2.00 7.07 -5.12
C ILE A 111 3.12 6.31 -4.40
N ALA A 112 3.68 6.90 -3.33
CA ALA A 112 4.76 6.28 -2.58
C ALA A 112 4.30 5.00 -1.87
N GLY A 113 3.11 5.02 -1.25
CA GLY A 113 2.48 3.86 -0.65
C GLY A 113 2.26 2.74 -1.66
N GLY A 114 1.72 3.06 -2.83
CA GLY A 114 1.50 2.07 -3.89
C GLY A 114 2.80 1.44 -4.39
N TYR A 115 3.78 2.27 -4.73
CA TYR A 115 5.07 1.81 -5.24
C TYR A 115 5.82 0.92 -4.24
N THR A 116 5.93 1.35 -2.98
CA THR A 116 6.63 0.58 -1.94
C THR A 116 5.91 -0.71 -1.60
N THR A 117 4.58 -0.70 -1.54
CA THR A 117 3.78 -1.90 -1.28
C THR A 117 3.94 -2.92 -2.41
N ILE A 118 3.91 -2.48 -3.67
CA ILE A 118 4.18 -3.36 -4.83
C ILE A 118 5.57 -3.99 -4.71
N ARG A 119 6.61 -3.17 -4.47
CA ARG A 119 7.98 -3.69 -4.32
C ARG A 119 8.11 -4.66 -3.15
N PHE A 120 7.47 -4.36 -2.03
CA PHE A 120 7.50 -5.22 -0.85
C PHE A 120 6.80 -6.55 -1.11
N LEU A 121 5.56 -6.54 -1.63
CA LEU A 121 4.81 -7.77 -1.90
C LEU A 121 5.49 -8.61 -2.98
N HIS A 122 6.12 -7.99 -3.97
CA HIS A 122 6.93 -8.68 -4.97
C HIS A 122 8.16 -9.33 -4.34
N ALA A 123 8.90 -8.62 -3.49
CA ALA A 123 10.04 -9.17 -2.77
C ALA A 123 9.65 -10.33 -1.83
N LYS A 124 8.54 -10.18 -1.10
CA LYS A 124 7.97 -11.23 -0.25
C LYS A 124 7.64 -12.48 -1.07
N THR A 125 6.94 -12.31 -2.19
CA THR A 125 6.56 -13.42 -3.07
C THR A 125 7.79 -14.13 -3.64
N ASN A 126 8.82 -13.40 -4.06
CA ASN A 126 10.08 -13.97 -4.53
C ASN A 126 10.87 -14.70 -3.43
N TYR A 127 10.93 -14.14 -2.22
CA TYR A 127 11.59 -14.78 -1.08
C TYR A 127 10.89 -16.10 -0.73
N GLU A 128 9.57 -16.08 -0.62
CA GLU A 128 8.79 -17.27 -0.35
C GLU A 128 8.86 -18.30 -1.50
N GLU A 129 9.20 -17.90 -2.73
CA GLU A 129 9.52 -18.81 -3.85
C GLU A 129 10.90 -19.43 -3.71
N SER A 130 11.91 -18.65 -3.29
CA SER A 130 13.25 -19.18 -3.05
C SER A 130 13.28 -20.25 -1.96
N LEU A 131 12.36 -20.18 -0.99
CA LEU A 131 12.19 -21.22 0.04
C LEU A 131 11.55 -22.52 -0.47
N LEU A 132 10.79 -22.46 -1.57
CA LEU A 132 10.13 -23.63 -2.17
C LEU A 132 11.00 -24.33 -3.22
N SER A 133 12.00 -23.64 -3.76
CA SER A 133 13.00 -24.29 -4.60
C SER A 133 13.95 -25.08 -3.71
N PRO A 134 14.11 -26.39 -3.89
CA PRO A 134 15.14 -27.11 -3.16
C PRO A 134 16.49 -26.47 -3.51
N THR A 135 17.25 -26.08 -2.48
CA THR A 135 18.71 -26.02 -2.60
C THR A 135 19.15 -27.35 -3.18
N ILE A 136 19.79 -27.26 -4.36
CA ILE A 136 20.44 -28.36 -5.07
C ILE A 136 21.36 -29.11 -4.11
#